data_AF-A0A957UP66-F1
#
_entry.id   AF-A0A957UP66-F1
#
_cell.length_a   1.000
_cell.length_b   1.000
_cell.length_c   1.000
_cell.angle_alpha   90.00
_cell.angle_beta   90.00
_cell.angle_gamma   90.00
#
_symmetry.space_group_name_H-M   'P 1'
#
loop_
_entity.id
_entity.type
_entity.pdbx_description
1 polymer ?
#
loop_
_entity_poly.entity_id
_entity_poly.type
_entity_poly.pdbx_seq_one_letter_code
_entity_poly.pdbx_strand_id
1 'polypeptide(L)' 'MLTSNSGIGALRSLRLELEEEAGESFPQSVITELLVLRDICKKLELNIFQCQEVIGEQGWNYVNAYIDTPIGSPVDWS' A
#
# COMPACT_ATOMS: atom_id res chain seq x y z
N MET A 1 -22.46 1.58 2.40
CA MET A 1 -21.87 2.78 1.78
C MET A 1 -21.13 2.28 0.54
N LEU A 2 -21.61 2.64 -0.65
CA LEU A 2 -21.09 2.11 -1.91
C LEU A 2 -19.65 2.58 -2.11
N THR A 3 -18.68 1.68 -2.01
CA THR A 3 -17.39 1.83 -2.67
C THR A 3 -17.67 1.79 -4.17
N SER A 4 -18.01 2.92 -4.77
CA SER A 4 -18.11 3.02 -6.23
C SER A 4 -16.77 2.61 -6.82
N ASN A 5 -16.77 1.97 -8.00
CA ASN A 5 -15.52 1.63 -8.72
C ASN A 5 -14.61 2.86 -8.93
N SER A 6 -15.17 4.08 -8.89
CA SER A 6 -14.41 5.33 -8.91
C SER A 6 -13.54 5.55 -7.66
N GLY A 7 -13.95 5.08 -6.48
CA GLY A 7 -13.18 5.22 -5.24
C GLY A 7 -11.93 4.34 -5.22
N ILE A 8 -12.06 3.07 -5.61
CA ILE A 8 -10.92 2.17 -5.79
C ILE A 8 -9.99 2.70 -6.88
N GLY A 9 -10.55 3.20 -7.99
CA GLY A 9 -9.77 3.84 -9.06
C GLY A 9 -8.93 5.01 -8.56
N ALA A 10 -9.51 5.91 -7.76
CA ALA A 10 -8.79 7.05 -7.19
C ALA A 10 -7.64 6.63 -6.26
N LEU A 11 -7.84 5.61 -5.42
CA LEU A 11 -6.78 5.08 -4.54
C LEU A 11 -5.65 4.44 -5.36
N ARG A 12 -5.99 3.74 -6.44
CA ARG A 12 -5.00 3.17 -7.38
C ARG A 12 -4.19 4.25 -8.09
N SER A 13 -4.85 5.33 -8.52
CA SER A 13 -4.19 6.49 -9.14
C SER A 13 -3.23 7.16 -8.16
N LEU A 14 -3.66 7.40 -6.92
CA LEU A 14 -2.78 7.96 -5.88
C LEU A 14 -1.55 7.07 -5.64
N ARG A 15 -1.75 5.74 -5.57
CA ARG A 15 -0.65 4.80 -5.43
C ARG A 15 0.31 4.84 -6.63
N LEU A 16 -0.20 5.00 -7.85
CA LEU A 16 0.61 5.14 -9.07
C LEU A 16 1.46 6.41 -9.05
N GLU A 17 0.88 7.54 -8.63
CA GLU A 17 1.59 8.81 -8.48
C GLU A 17 2.74 8.69 -7.46
N LEU A 18 2.50 8.03 -6.32
CA LEU A 18 3.54 7.78 -5.31
C LEU A 18 4.69 6.91 -5.83
N GLU A 19 4.39 5.89 -6.65
CA GLU A 19 5.42 5.06 -7.28
C GLU A 19 6.22 5.86 -8.31
N GLU A 20 5.56 6.65 -9.14
CA GLU A 20 6.21 7.51 -10.14
C GLU A 20 7.15 8.53 -9.49
N GLU A 21 6.70 9.19 -8.42
CA GLU A 21 7.51 10.15 -7.66
C GLU A 21 8.69 9.51 -6.93
N ALA A 22 8.50 8.29 -6.40
CA ALA A 22 9.54 7.55 -5.69
C ALA A 22 10.59 6.91 -6.61
N GLY A 23 10.22 6.55 -7.84
CA GLY A 23 11.09 5.89 -8.81
C GLY A 23 11.72 4.61 -8.24
N GLU A 24 13.04 4.48 -8.36
CA GLU A 24 13.80 3.31 -7.89
C GLU A 24 13.75 3.09 -6.37
N SER A 25 13.34 4.10 -5.60
CA SER A 25 13.21 3.98 -4.14
C SER A 25 11.86 3.40 -3.71
N PHE A 26 10.93 3.19 -4.65
CA PHE A 26 9.67 2.52 -4.37
C PHE A 26 9.90 1.02 -4.06
N PRO A 27 9.22 0.45 -3.04
CA PRO A 27 8.20 1.03 -2.16
C PRO A 27 8.74 1.65 -0.85
N GLN A 28 10.06 1.59 -0.61
CA GLN A 28 10.68 1.95 0.67
C GLN A 28 10.48 3.42 1.04
N SER A 29 10.66 4.34 0.10
CA SER A 29 10.57 5.79 0.37
C SER A 29 9.16 6.27 0.70
N VAL A 30 8.12 5.50 0.36
CA VAL A 30 6.70 5.85 0.53
C VAL A 30 5.95 4.87 1.44
N ILE A 31 6.67 4.18 2.33
CA ILE A 31 6.09 3.18 3.23
C ILE A 31 4.96 3.75 4.10
N THR A 32 5.08 4.99 4.57
CA THR A 32 4.06 5.62 5.40
C THR A 32 2.75 5.77 4.63
N GLU A 33 2.83 6.22 3.39
CA GLU A 33 1.71 6.41 2.48
C GLU A 33 1.06 5.07 2.10
N LEU A 34 1.87 4.03 1.87
CA LEU A 34 1.36 2.67 1.62
C LEU A 34 0.64 2.08 2.84
N LEU A 35 1.11 2.36 4.06
CA LEU A 35 0.42 1.98 5.30
C LEU A 35 -0.93 2.70 5.43
N VAL A 36 -0.98 3.99 5.10
CA VAL A 36 -2.23 4.77 5.09
C VAL A 36 -3.20 4.20 4.05
N LEU A 37 -2.75 3.87 2.84
CA LEU A 37 -3.59 3.22 1.83
C LEU A 37 -4.16 1.89 2.34
N ARG A 38 -3.36 1.09 3.05
CA ARG A 38 -3.84 -0.14 3.70
C ARG A 38 -4.90 0.10 4.76
N ASP A 39 -4.72 1.10 5.60
CA ASP A 39 -5.71 1.45 6.62
C ASP A 39 -7.01 1.97 6.01
N ILE A 40 -6.93 2.73 4.92
CA ILE A 40 -8.10 3.13 4.12
C ILE A 40 -8.82 1.91 3.56
N CYS A 41 -8.09 0.96 2.95
CA CYS A 41 -8.68 -0.28 2.42
C CYS A 41 -9.42 -1.07 3.51
N LYS A 42 -8.82 -1.19 4.72
CA LYS A 42 -9.46 -1.80 5.88
C LYS A 42 -10.71 -1.05 6.32
N LYS A 43 -10.65 0.29 6.39
CA LYS A 43 -11.78 1.11 6.81
C LYS A 43 -12.95 1.05 5.84
N LEU A 44 -12.67 0.82 4.57
CA LEU A 44 -13.64 0.60 3.50
C LEU A 44 -14.10 -0.85 3.38
N GLU A 45 -13.63 -1.75 4.25
CA GLU A 45 -13.97 -3.19 4.26
C GLU A 45 -13.68 -3.87 2.91
N LEU A 46 -12.63 -3.42 2.20
CA LEU A 46 -12.20 -4.06 0.96
C LEU A 46 -11.69 -5.47 1.24
N ASN A 47 -12.00 -6.40 0.34
CA ASN A 47 -11.43 -7.74 0.43
C ASN A 47 -9.94 -7.74 0.07
N ILE A 48 -9.25 -8.86 0.33
CA ILE A 48 -7.80 -8.96 0.12
C ILE A 48 -7.38 -8.67 -1.33
N PHE A 49 -8.17 -9.10 -2.32
CA PHE A 49 -7.87 -8.88 -3.73
C PHE A 49 -8.00 -7.40 -4.11
N GLN A 50 -9.02 -6.72 -3.59
CA GLN A 50 -9.20 -5.28 -3.78
C GLN A 50 -8.10 -4.46 -3.07
N CYS A 51 -7.68 -4.87 -1.88
CA CYS A 51 -6.55 -4.24 -1.19
C CYS A 51 -5.26 -4.37 -1.99
N GLN A 52 -4.97 -5.58 -2.49
CA GLN A 52 -3.82 -5.84 -3.36
C GLN A 52 -3.88 -5.01 -4.64
N GLU A 53 -5.06 -4.85 -5.24
CA GLU A 53 -5.26 -4.03 -6.43
C GLU A 53 -4.97 -2.53 -6.15
N VAL A 54 -5.37 -2.02 -4.98
CA VAL A 54 -5.11 -0.63 -4.56
C VAL A 54 -3.64 -0.39 -4.26
N ILE A 55 -2.99 -1.29 -3.52
CA ILE A 55 -1.63 -1.11 -3.00
C ILE A 55 -0.57 -1.53 -4.03
N GLY A 56 -0.93 -2.39 -4.98
CA GLY A 56 0.00 -3.03 -5.91
C GLY A 56 0.75 -4.21 -5.26
N GLU A 57 1.19 -5.17 -6.06
CA GLU A 57 1.83 -6.40 -5.56
C GLU A 57 3.11 -6.11 -4.77
N GLN A 58 4.02 -5.30 -5.32
CA GLN A 58 5.27 -4.93 -4.66
C GLN A 58 5.01 -4.18 -3.35
N GLY A 59 4.12 -3.18 -3.37
CA GLY A 59 3.73 -2.43 -2.18
C GLY A 59 3.05 -3.33 -1.13
N TRP A 60 2.20 -4.27 -1.56
CA TRP A 60 1.50 -5.19 -0.67
C TRP A 60 2.47 -6.12 0.06
N ASN A 61 3.41 -6.71 -0.67
CA ASN A 61 4.44 -7.57 -0.09
C ASN A 61 5.30 -6.79 0.92
N TYR A 62 5.72 -5.59 0.54
CA TYR A 62 6.55 -4.74 1.39
C TYR A 62 5.82 -4.27 2.66
N VAL A 63 4.55 -3.84 2.53
CA VAL A 63 3.74 -3.42 3.68
C VAL A 63 3.51 -4.59 4.65
N ASN A 64 3.24 -5.80 4.16
CA ASN A 64 3.07 -6.95 5.04
C ASN A 64 4.38 -7.31 5.73
N ALA A 65 5.50 -7.33 5.01
CA ALA A 65 6.82 -7.54 5.60
C ALA A 65 7.14 -6.47 6.67
N TYR A 66 6.83 -5.20 6.40
CA TYR A 66 7.01 -4.10 7.34
C TYR A 66 6.20 -4.31 8.64
N ILE A 67 4.94 -4.73 8.52
CA ILE A 67 4.04 -4.95 9.66
C ILE A 67 4.44 -6.19 10.46
N ASP A 68 4.88 -7.24 9.77
CA ASP A 68 5.30 -8.49 10.39
C ASP A 68 6.69 -8.39 11.02
N THR A 69 7.43 -7.30 10.78
CA THR A 69 8.73 -7.07 11.41
C THR A 69 8.53 -6.81 12.91
N PRO A 70 9.19 -7.59 13.79
CA PRO A 70 9.19 -7.34 15.22
C PRO A 70 9.76 -5.95 15.53
N ILE A 71 9.13 -5.24 16.48
CA ILE A 71 9.62 -3.93 16.95
C ILE A 71 11.06 -4.08 17.46
N GLY A 72 11.99 -3.36 16.85
CA GLY A 72 13.42 -3.36 17.22
C GLY A 72 14.31 -4.27 16.38
N SER A 73 13.76 -5.05 15.44
CA SER A 73 14.56 -5.79 14.47
C SER A 73 14.95 -4.89 13.29
N PRO A 74 16.21 -4.92 12.82
CA PRO A 74 16.58 -4.26 11.58
C PRO A 74 15.80 -4.92 10.44
N VAL A 75 15.08 -4.12 9.65
CA VAL A 75 14.42 -4.62 8.45
C VAL A 75 15.47 -4.70 7.36
N ASP A 76 15.73 -5.92 6.88
CA ASP A 76 16.63 -6.16 5.76
C ASP A 76 15.86 -5.90 4.47
N TRP A 77 16.24 -4.83 3.76
CA TRP A 77 15.62 -4.38 2.51
C TRP A 77 16.45 -4.75 1.28
N SER A 78 17.42 -5.67 1.44
CA SER A 78 18.33 -6.08 0.37
C SER A 78 17.72 -6.99 -0.68
#